data_AF-A0A2A4H1B1-F1
#
_entry.id   AF-A0A2A4H1B1-F1
#
_cell.length_a   1.000
_cell.length_b   1.000
_cell.length_c   1.000
_cell.angle_alpha   90.00
_cell.angle_beta   90.00
_cell.angle_gamma   90.00
#
_symmetry.space_group_name_H-M   'P 1'
#
loop_
_entity.id
_entity.type
_entity.pdbx_description
1 polymer ?
#
loop_
_entity_poly.entity_id
_entity_poly.type
_entity_poly.pdbx_seq_one_letter_code
_entity_poly.pdbx_strand_id
1 'polypeptide(L)'
;MDVIKHLQRAMVYIEDHLLEPFDLQTLSEYVEISPYHLEQSFTMIIGKTPQEYCRARRLTLAANDLIHGANRLIDLAKRYQYADANTFAHDFSDYHGVSPLQAKLKKEQLQMQERLYLKLSTTSQKPYPYRLETLGDFSLVGCSRFVPSAELEHHFIIPDFLEDLKMDGTLKDIMRYNDIGPHELFVVSCPLEQGLEIFVGVPSERFPGHLEDRFLAGRQYAVFNLQGEIDFVTSEAWHYIETSLQLTLPFERDALYIEIYPLDISFEDPFTKVQLCVPVNIDEN
;
A
#
# COMPACT_ATOMS: atom_id res chain seq x y z
N MET A 1 13.94 0.79 -13.91
CA MET A 1 14.85 1.88 -13.45
C MET A 1 14.06 3.06 -12.89
N ASP A 2 12.78 3.18 -13.24
CA ASP A 2 11.95 4.34 -12.94
C ASP A 2 11.51 4.46 -11.49
N VAL A 3 11.28 3.36 -10.78
CA VAL A 3 10.67 3.37 -9.44
C VAL A 3 11.50 4.11 -8.41
N ILE A 4 12.80 3.79 -8.33
CA ILE A 4 13.72 4.46 -7.42
C ILE A 4 13.79 5.95 -7.74
N LYS A 5 13.71 6.31 -9.02
CA LYS A 5 13.66 7.70 -9.46
C LYS A 5 12.35 8.37 -9.05
N HIS A 6 11.20 7.72 -9.20
CA HIS A 6 9.91 8.23 -8.75
C HIS A 6 9.84 8.38 -7.23
N LEU A 7 10.32 7.39 -6.47
CA LEU A 7 10.40 7.48 -5.01
C LEU A 7 11.35 8.58 -4.56
N GLN A 8 12.52 8.71 -5.21
CA GLN A 8 13.43 9.81 -4.91
C GLN A 8 12.79 11.17 -5.23
N ARG A 9 12.04 11.30 -6.34
CA ARG A 9 11.25 12.50 -6.65
C ARG A 9 10.19 12.76 -5.59
N ALA A 10 9.45 11.75 -5.16
CA ALA A 10 8.44 11.86 -4.10
C ALA A 10 9.06 12.35 -2.78
N MET A 11 10.17 11.75 -2.36
CA MET A 11 10.88 12.17 -1.14
C MET A 11 11.38 13.62 -1.22
N VAL A 12 11.91 14.04 -2.38
CA VAL A 12 12.32 15.43 -2.60
C VAL A 12 11.10 16.36 -2.50
N TYR A 13 10.00 16.01 -3.18
CA TYR A 13 8.77 16.79 -3.13
C TYR A 13 8.25 16.93 -1.69
N ILE A 14 8.17 15.85 -0.93
CA ILE A 14 7.73 15.88 0.47
C ILE A 14 8.61 16.81 1.30
N GLU A 15 9.94 16.71 1.18
CA GLU A 15 10.88 17.58 1.91
C GLU A 15 10.73 19.05 1.56
N ASP A 16 10.46 19.37 0.29
CA ASP A 16 10.30 20.74 -0.19
C ASP A 16 8.95 21.35 0.22
N HIS A 17 7.92 20.52 0.49
CA HIS A 17 6.56 20.94 0.85
C HIS A 17 6.15 20.56 2.29
N LEU A 18 7.12 20.34 3.19
CA LEU A 18 6.84 19.95 4.59
C LEU A 18 5.94 20.92 5.36
N LEU A 19 5.86 22.19 4.95
CA LEU A 19 5.06 23.20 5.64
C LEU A 19 3.70 23.45 4.97
N GLU A 20 3.28 22.60 4.04
CA GLU A 20 2.01 22.68 3.31
C GLU A 20 1.11 21.47 3.63
N PRO A 21 -0.22 21.51 3.42
CA PRO A 21 -1.06 20.32 3.62
C PRO A 21 -0.53 19.11 2.84
N PHE A 22 -0.46 17.95 3.50
CA PHE A 22 -0.06 16.71 2.83
C PHE A 22 -1.27 16.13 2.09
N ASP A 23 -1.05 15.70 0.85
CA ASP A 23 -2.06 15.03 0.04
C ASP A 23 -1.37 13.99 -0.85
N LEU A 24 -1.76 12.72 -0.68
CA LEU A 24 -1.20 11.62 -1.45
C LEU A 24 -1.56 11.75 -2.94
N GLN A 25 -2.76 12.27 -3.24
CA GLN A 25 -3.22 12.47 -4.61
C GLN A 25 -2.28 13.42 -5.37
N THR A 26 -2.06 14.62 -4.82
CA THR A 26 -1.12 15.61 -5.38
C THR A 26 0.29 15.05 -5.56
N LEU A 27 0.78 14.27 -4.58
CA LEU A 27 2.11 13.65 -4.66
C LEU A 27 2.19 12.63 -5.79
N SER A 28 1.15 11.81 -5.94
CA SER A 28 1.03 10.77 -6.97
C SER A 28 1.03 11.38 -8.38
N GLU A 29 0.28 12.47 -8.58
CA GLU A 29 0.23 13.23 -9.83
C GLU A 29 1.60 13.84 -10.17
N TYR A 30 2.31 14.37 -9.17
CA TYR A 30 3.65 14.92 -9.37
C TYR A 30 4.67 13.88 -9.82
N VAL A 31 4.54 12.62 -9.38
CA VAL A 31 5.46 11.54 -9.76
C VAL A 31 4.95 10.66 -10.89
N GLU A 32 3.72 10.87 -11.37
CA GLU A 32 3.09 10.14 -12.49
C GLU A 32 2.95 8.63 -12.21
N ILE A 33 2.50 8.28 -11.00
CA ILE A 33 2.19 6.91 -10.57
C ILE A 33 0.85 6.96 -9.84
N SER A 34 0.01 5.92 -9.92
CA SER A 34 -1.22 5.89 -9.11
C SER A 34 -0.94 6.04 -7.60
N PRO A 35 -1.88 6.63 -6.83
CA PRO A 35 -1.75 6.76 -5.38
C PRO A 35 -1.43 5.43 -4.68
N TYR A 36 -2.09 4.34 -5.09
CA TYR A 36 -1.87 3.01 -4.54
C TYR A 36 -0.43 2.53 -4.69
N HIS A 37 0.12 2.58 -5.90
CA HIS A 37 1.48 2.12 -6.12
C HIS A 37 2.53 3.00 -5.46
N LEU A 38 2.29 4.30 -5.40
CA LEU A 38 3.17 5.20 -4.68
C LEU A 38 3.20 4.86 -3.19
N GLU A 39 2.04 4.75 -2.55
CA GLU A 39 1.90 4.39 -1.13
C GLU A 39 2.60 3.06 -0.83
N GLN A 40 2.29 2.04 -1.64
CA GLN A 40 2.83 0.69 -1.49
C GLN A 40 4.35 0.66 -1.71
N SER A 41 4.85 1.18 -2.84
CA SER A 41 6.29 1.18 -3.16
C SER A 41 7.09 1.97 -2.12
N PHE A 42 6.57 3.12 -1.69
CA PHE A 42 7.22 3.97 -0.70
C PHE A 42 7.29 3.26 0.65
N THR A 43 6.18 2.68 1.11
CA THR A 43 6.14 1.93 2.38
C THR A 43 7.09 0.74 2.34
N MET A 44 7.08 -0.05 1.26
CA MET A 44 7.94 -1.22 1.14
C MET A 44 9.43 -0.89 1.14
N ILE A 45 9.84 0.21 0.50
CA ILE A 45 11.25 0.57 0.37
C ILE A 45 11.75 1.43 1.52
N ILE A 46 10.93 2.34 2.05
CA ILE A 46 11.29 3.30 3.11
C ILE A 46 10.93 2.77 4.50
N GLY A 47 9.99 1.84 4.60
CA GLY A 47 9.50 1.28 5.86
C GLY A 47 8.49 2.16 6.59
N LYS A 48 7.95 3.21 5.93
CA LYS A 48 6.95 4.16 6.44
C LYS A 48 6.10 4.64 5.29
N THR A 49 4.84 4.99 5.55
CA THR A 49 4.02 5.64 4.51
C THR A 49 4.60 7.03 4.16
N PRO A 50 4.30 7.56 2.96
CA PRO A 50 4.60 8.95 2.61
C PRO A 50 4.14 9.97 3.67
N GLN A 51 2.93 9.76 4.22
CA GLN A 51 2.34 10.62 5.24
C GLN A 51 3.09 10.53 6.57
N GLU A 52 3.42 9.32 7.03
CA GLU A 52 4.21 9.09 8.24
C GLU A 52 5.61 9.70 8.13
N TYR A 53 6.25 9.57 6.96
CA TYR A 53 7.53 10.20 6.69
C TYR A 53 7.43 11.73 6.80
N CYS A 54 6.43 12.33 6.16
CA CYS A 54 6.16 13.77 6.24
C CYS A 54 5.95 14.24 7.70
N ARG A 55 5.10 13.54 8.46
CA ARG A 55 4.82 13.84 9.88
C ARG A 55 6.09 13.75 10.74
N ALA A 56 6.88 12.69 10.60
CA ALA A 56 8.14 12.52 11.32
C ALA A 56 9.14 13.65 11.04
N ARG A 57 9.23 14.11 9.79
CA ARG A 57 10.08 15.23 9.39
C ARG A 57 9.58 16.56 9.94
N ARG A 58 8.27 16.82 9.93
CA ARG A 58 7.66 18.01 10.57
C ARG A 58 7.97 18.08 12.07
N LEU A 59 7.77 16.99 12.79
CA LEU A 59 8.01 16.93 14.23
C LEU A 59 9.50 17.15 14.56
N THR A 60 10.40 16.60 13.73
CA THR A 60 11.84 16.87 13.83
C THR A 60 12.18 18.35 13.63
N LEU A 61 11.57 19.04 12.66
CA LEU A 61 11.77 20.47 12.44
C LEU A 61 11.18 21.30 13.60
N ALA A 62 10.01 20.92 14.12
CA ALA A 62 9.38 21.57 15.26
C ALA A 62 10.24 21.44 16.53
N ALA A 63 10.84 20.26 16.76
CA ALA A 63 11.79 20.03 17.84
C ALA A 63 13.01 20.95 17.72
N ASN A 64 13.56 21.10 16.51
CA ASN A 64 14.65 22.04 16.27
C ASN A 64 14.24 23.48 16.58
N ASP A 65 13.08 23.96 16.12
CA ASP A 65 12.60 25.31 16.43
C ASP A 65 12.48 25.53 17.96
N LEU A 66 11.94 24.56 18.71
CA LEU A 66 11.82 24.62 20.17
C LEU A 66 13.19 24.70 20.86
N ILE A 67 14.17 23.90 20.41
CA ILE A 67 15.55 23.96 20.93
C ILE A 67 16.16 25.35 20.70
N HIS A 68 15.90 25.95 19.53
CA HIS A 68 16.45 27.25 19.14
C HIS A 68 15.64 28.45 19.66
N GLY A 69 14.62 28.21 20.51
CA GLY A 69 13.97 29.25 21.30
C GLY A 69 12.58 29.69 20.81
N ALA A 70 11.93 28.90 19.95
CA ALA A 70 10.50 29.07 19.70
C ALA A 70 9.71 28.75 20.97
N ASN A 71 8.86 29.69 21.43
CA ASN A 71 8.18 29.57 22.73
C ASN A 71 6.65 29.54 22.63
N ARG A 72 6.07 29.84 21.45
CA ARG A 72 4.61 29.91 21.26
C ARG A 72 4.14 28.67 20.53
N LEU A 73 3.62 27.70 21.27
CA LEU A 73 3.17 26.41 20.73
C LEU A 73 2.09 26.56 19.65
N ILE A 74 1.22 27.55 19.76
CA ILE A 74 0.19 27.80 18.74
C ILE A 74 0.77 28.27 17.40
N ASP A 75 1.88 29.00 17.42
CA ASP A 75 2.54 29.47 16.21
C ASP A 75 3.28 28.30 15.53
N LEU A 76 3.91 27.41 16.33
CA LEU A 76 4.52 26.17 15.83
C LEU A 76 3.47 25.21 15.27
N ALA A 77 2.38 24.97 15.99
CA ALA A 77 1.28 24.12 15.53
C ALA A 77 0.80 24.54 14.14
N LYS A 78 0.49 25.83 13.96
CA LYS A 78 0.09 26.39 12.66
C LYS A 78 1.17 26.22 11.59
N ARG A 79 2.44 26.50 11.92
CA ARG A 79 3.56 26.35 10.97
C ARG A 79 3.70 24.92 10.46
N TYR A 80 3.48 23.92 11.32
CA TYR A 80 3.61 22.50 10.99
C TYR A 80 2.27 21.82 10.67
N GLN A 81 1.29 22.59 10.20
CA GLN A 81 0.01 22.10 9.68
C GLN A 81 -0.87 21.36 10.69
N TYR A 82 -0.82 21.78 11.96
CA TYR A 82 -1.74 21.34 13.01
C TYR A 82 -2.87 22.34 13.20
N ALA A 83 -4.10 21.82 13.39
CA ALA A 83 -5.29 22.64 13.62
C ALA A 83 -5.21 23.45 14.94
N ASP A 84 -4.61 22.85 15.97
CA ASP A 84 -4.50 23.46 17.29
C ASP A 84 -3.25 22.99 18.06
N ALA A 85 -2.93 23.72 19.13
CA ALA A 85 -1.73 23.49 19.93
C ALA A 85 -1.79 22.23 20.80
N ASN A 86 -2.98 21.75 21.17
CA ASN A 86 -3.14 20.54 21.97
C ASN A 86 -2.85 19.31 21.12
N THR A 87 -3.43 19.24 19.92
CA THR A 87 -3.15 18.17 18.95
C THR A 87 -1.66 18.12 18.61
N PHE A 88 -1.04 19.27 18.33
CA PHE A 88 0.41 19.34 18.14
C PHE A 88 1.20 18.83 19.35
N ALA A 89 0.83 19.24 20.57
CA ALA A 89 1.56 18.85 21.77
C ALA A 89 1.43 17.36 22.08
N HIS A 90 0.27 16.76 21.81
CA HIS A 90 0.05 15.32 21.92
C HIS A 90 0.94 14.57 20.93
N ASP A 91 0.80 14.85 19.63
CA ASP A 91 1.61 14.25 18.56
C ASP A 91 3.11 14.38 18.79
N PHE A 92 3.55 15.56 19.20
CA PHE A 92 4.96 15.82 19.53
C PHE A 92 5.42 14.93 20.68
N SER A 93 4.61 14.80 21.73
CA SER A 93 4.94 13.99 22.90
C SER A 93 4.95 12.51 22.58
N ASP A 94 4.00 12.05 21.78
CA ASP A 94 3.88 10.65 21.35
C ASP A 94 5.07 10.25 20.48
N TYR A 95 5.50 11.14 19.56
CA TYR A 95 6.63 10.88 18.68
C TYR A 95 7.99 11.00 19.36
N HIS A 96 8.21 12.04 20.19
CA HIS A 96 9.51 12.29 20.81
C HIS A 96 9.66 11.72 22.23
N GLY A 97 8.59 11.22 22.84
CA GLY A 97 8.57 10.72 24.22
C GLY A 97 8.67 11.82 25.29
N VAL A 98 8.68 13.10 24.91
CA VAL A 98 8.78 14.26 25.82
C VAL A 98 7.89 15.40 25.32
N SER A 99 7.38 16.22 26.23
CA SER A 99 6.52 17.33 25.84
C SER A 99 7.29 18.45 25.13
N PRO A 100 6.62 19.27 24.30
CA PRO A 100 7.23 20.42 23.64
C PRO A 100 7.98 21.37 24.60
N LEU A 101 7.42 21.57 25.80
CA LEU A 101 8.02 22.42 26.84
C LEU A 101 9.33 21.83 27.40
N GLN A 102 9.49 20.51 27.36
CA GLN A 102 10.68 19.81 27.81
C GLN A 102 11.74 19.64 26.73
N ALA A 103 11.38 19.83 25.45
CA ALA A 103 12.24 19.55 24.30
C ALA A 103 13.64 20.22 24.41
N LYS A 104 13.70 21.48 24.83
CA LYS A 104 14.96 22.22 25.01
C LYS A 104 15.85 21.64 26.11
N LEU A 105 15.26 21.18 27.22
CA LEU A 105 16.00 20.61 28.35
C LEU A 105 16.41 19.16 28.09
N LYS A 106 15.58 18.40 27.36
CA LYS A 106 15.74 16.97 27.09
C LYS A 106 16.11 16.70 25.62
N LYS A 107 16.90 17.58 25.00
CA LYS A 107 17.24 17.50 23.57
C LYS A 107 17.84 16.15 23.15
N GLU A 108 18.55 15.47 24.05
CA GLU A 108 19.18 14.17 23.78
C GLU A 108 18.18 12.99 23.75
N GLN A 109 16.95 13.20 24.24
CA GLN A 109 15.88 12.19 24.23
C GLN A 109 14.97 12.31 23.01
N LEU A 110 15.12 13.38 22.22
CA LEU A 110 14.26 13.62 21.07
C LEU A 110 14.59 12.64 19.95
N GLN A 111 13.56 11.93 19.46
CA GLN A 111 13.66 11.14 18.24
C GLN A 111 13.78 12.07 17.03
N MET A 112 14.95 12.12 16.39
CA MET A 112 15.20 12.98 15.23
C MET A 112 15.20 12.12 13.96
N GLN A 113 14.26 12.38 13.04
CA GLN A 113 14.24 11.75 11.73
C GLN A 113 15.14 12.55 10.78
N GLU A 114 16.26 11.99 10.34
CA GLU A 114 17.06 12.61 9.27
C GLU A 114 16.35 12.50 7.92
N ARG A 115 16.70 13.42 7.00
CA ARG A 115 16.30 13.31 5.60
C ARG A 115 16.90 12.04 5.01
N LEU A 116 16.05 11.18 4.47
CA LEU A 116 16.49 9.92 3.90
C LEU A 116 16.94 10.11 2.45
N TYR A 117 17.85 9.24 2.00
CA TYR A 117 18.30 9.17 0.61
C TYR A 117 18.37 7.70 0.19
N LEU A 118 17.85 7.38 -0.99
CA LEU A 118 17.90 6.03 -1.52
C LEU A 118 19.32 5.70 -2.00
N LYS A 119 19.84 4.56 -1.53
CA LYS A 119 21.10 3.98 -2.00
C LYS A 119 20.86 2.56 -2.45
N LEU A 120 21.21 2.28 -3.70
CA LEU A 120 21.22 0.92 -4.25
C LEU A 120 22.35 0.10 -3.63
N SER A 121 22.03 -1.14 -3.24
CA SER A 121 22.98 -2.13 -2.76
C SER A 121 22.76 -3.46 -3.47
N THR A 122 23.75 -4.35 -3.43
CA THR A 122 23.68 -5.69 -4.02
C THR A 122 23.47 -6.74 -2.94
N THR A 123 22.62 -7.74 -3.19
CA THR A 123 22.42 -8.89 -2.30
C THR A 123 22.87 -10.20 -2.95
N SER A 124 23.26 -11.17 -2.12
CA SER A 124 23.53 -12.56 -2.54
C SER A 124 22.35 -13.49 -2.26
N GLN A 125 21.30 -13.02 -1.59
CA GLN A 125 20.08 -13.78 -1.37
C GLN A 125 19.30 -13.88 -2.69
N LYS A 126 18.80 -15.08 -3.01
CA LYS A 126 18.09 -15.30 -4.27
C LYS A 126 16.66 -14.76 -4.19
N PRO A 127 16.14 -14.19 -5.31
CA PRO A 127 14.74 -13.86 -5.48
C PRO A 127 13.79 -14.97 -5.02
N TYR A 128 12.67 -14.60 -4.42
CA TYR A 128 11.54 -15.48 -4.19
C TYR A 128 11.16 -16.13 -5.53
N PRO A 129 11.06 -17.46 -5.60
CA PRO A 129 10.78 -18.12 -6.86
C PRO A 129 9.38 -17.76 -7.34
N TYR A 130 9.28 -17.37 -8.61
CA TYR A 130 8.00 -17.18 -9.30
C TYR A 130 7.96 -18.08 -10.53
N ARG A 131 6.75 -18.30 -11.05
CA ARG A 131 6.53 -18.99 -12.32
C ARG A 131 5.82 -18.05 -13.27
N LEU A 132 6.18 -18.10 -14.55
CA LEU A 132 5.42 -17.42 -15.59
C LEU A 132 4.25 -18.31 -16.00
N GLU A 133 3.05 -17.78 -15.92
CA GLU A 133 1.81 -18.49 -16.24
C GLU A 133 0.88 -17.58 -17.05
N THR A 134 0.19 -18.14 -18.03
CA THR A 134 -0.82 -17.43 -18.80
C THR A 134 -2.18 -17.78 -18.21
N LEU A 135 -2.84 -16.81 -17.56
CA LEU A 135 -4.24 -16.97 -17.21
C LEU A 135 -5.08 -16.78 -18.46
N GLY A 136 -6.02 -17.70 -18.70
CA GLY A 136 -6.97 -17.62 -19.82
C GLY A 136 -8.00 -16.51 -19.62
N ASP A 137 -8.87 -16.31 -20.60
CA ASP A 137 -9.99 -15.40 -20.50
C ASP A 137 -11.18 -16.05 -19.78
N PHE A 138 -11.73 -15.34 -18.79
CA PHE A 138 -12.92 -15.79 -18.06
C PHE A 138 -13.65 -14.61 -17.42
N SER A 139 -14.94 -14.81 -17.19
CA SER A 139 -15.79 -13.86 -16.47
C SER A 139 -15.83 -14.20 -14.99
N LEU A 140 -15.79 -13.17 -14.15
CA LEU A 140 -15.99 -13.22 -12.72
C LEU A 140 -17.33 -12.61 -12.36
N VAL A 141 -17.93 -13.10 -11.27
CA VAL A 141 -19.09 -12.50 -10.62
C VAL A 141 -18.78 -12.27 -9.15
N GLY A 142 -19.13 -11.10 -8.65
CA GLY A 142 -18.67 -10.64 -7.34
C GLY A 142 -19.20 -9.28 -6.93
N CYS A 143 -18.43 -8.60 -6.08
CA CYS A 143 -18.70 -7.24 -5.64
C CYS A 143 -17.41 -6.42 -5.62
N SER A 144 -17.54 -5.10 -5.73
CA SER A 144 -16.41 -4.19 -5.65
C SER A 144 -16.50 -3.24 -4.46
N ARG A 145 -15.34 -2.75 -4.02
CA ARG A 145 -15.19 -1.66 -3.05
C ARG A 145 -14.17 -0.67 -3.61
N PHE A 146 -14.55 0.60 -3.66
CA PHE A 146 -13.62 1.68 -3.97
C PHE A 146 -13.03 2.24 -2.67
N VAL A 147 -11.70 2.43 -2.67
CA VAL A 147 -10.92 2.97 -1.57
C VAL A 147 -10.27 4.25 -2.03
N PRO A 148 -10.67 5.42 -1.50
CA PRO A 148 -10.08 6.71 -1.86
C PRO A 148 -8.59 6.77 -1.54
N SER A 149 -7.84 7.58 -2.29
CA SER A 149 -6.40 7.77 -2.05
C SER A 149 -6.05 8.18 -0.61
N ALA A 150 -6.91 8.96 0.05
CA ALA A 150 -6.72 9.37 1.44
C ALA A 150 -6.78 8.22 2.46
N GLU A 151 -7.37 7.07 2.10
CA GLU A 151 -7.52 5.91 3.00
C GLU A 151 -6.48 4.82 2.72
N LEU A 152 -5.61 5.00 1.71
CA LEU A 152 -4.63 3.98 1.31
C LEU A 152 -3.49 3.76 2.31
N GLU A 153 -3.35 4.62 3.32
CA GLU A 153 -2.39 4.41 4.41
C GLU A 153 -2.70 3.16 5.25
N HIS A 154 -3.93 2.64 5.18
CA HIS A 154 -4.31 1.41 5.87
C HIS A 154 -3.73 0.19 5.16
N HIS A 155 -2.91 -0.59 5.88
CA HIS A 155 -2.23 -1.76 5.28
C HIS A 155 -3.11 -3.01 5.12
N PHE A 156 -4.27 -3.05 5.77
CA PHE A 156 -5.14 -4.24 5.85
C PHE A 156 -6.40 -4.13 4.99
N ILE A 157 -6.44 -3.22 4.01
CA ILE A 157 -7.63 -2.93 3.19
C ILE A 157 -8.26 -4.19 2.59
N ILE A 158 -7.45 -5.08 1.99
CA ILE A 158 -7.95 -6.31 1.36
C ILE A 158 -8.43 -7.32 2.41
N PRO A 159 -7.62 -7.70 3.43
CA PRO A 159 -8.08 -8.54 4.53
C PRO A 159 -9.38 -8.05 5.18
N ASP A 160 -9.46 -6.76 5.54
CA ASP A 160 -10.63 -6.14 6.15
C ASP A 160 -11.86 -6.27 5.24
N PHE A 161 -11.69 -6.01 3.93
CA PHE A 161 -12.78 -6.17 2.97
C PHE A 161 -13.25 -7.62 2.86
N LEU A 162 -12.34 -8.59 2.81
CA LEU A 162 -12.70 -10.00 2.77
C LEU A 162 -13.38 -10.46 4.06
N GLU A 163 -12.97 -9.94 5.22
CA GLU A 163 -13.58 -10.24 6.50
C GLU A 163 -15.01 -9.68 6.57
N ASP A 164 -15.21 -8.43 6.15
CA ASP A 164 -16.52 -7.79 6.03
C ASP A 164 -17.49 -8.64 5.18
N LEU A 165 -17.04 -9.08 3.99
CA LEU A 165 -17.82 -9.93 3.07
C LEU A 165 -18.11 -11.32 3.64
N LYS A 166 -17.24 -11.83 4.52
CA LYS A 166 -17.48 -13.10 5.20
C LYS A 166 -18.51 -12.94 6.31
N MET A 167 -18.45 -11.84 7.05
CA MET A 167 -19.34 -11.55 8.19
C MET A 167 -20.77 -11.26 7.77
N ASP A 168 -20.96 -10.50 6.69
CA ASP A 168 -22.29 -10.13 6.17
C ASP A 168 -22.95 -11.27 5.34
N GLY A 169 -22.17 -12.30 4.98
CA GLY A 169 -22.60 -13.46 4.22
C GLY A 169 -22.53 -13.29 2.71
N THR A 170 -22.09 -12.14 2.20
CA THR A 170 -21.93 -11.83 0.77
C THR A 170 -20.95 -12.79 0.12
N LEU A 171 -19.84 -13.10 0.78
CA LEU A 171 -18.85 -14.06 0.29
C LEU A 171 -19.48 -15.43 0.04
N LYS A 172 -20.32 -15.92 0.96
CA LYS A 172 -21.04 -17.20 0.80
C LYS A 172 -22.03 -17.17 -0.35
N ASP A 173 -22.62 -16.02 -0.65
CA ASP A 173 -23.55 -15.87 -1.77
C ASP A 173 -22.81 -15.86 -3.11
N ILE A 174 -21.72 -15.08 -3.23
CA ILE A 174 -20.83 -15.05 -4.40
C ILE A 174 -20.36 -16.46 -4.75
N MET A 175 -19.90 -17.22 -3.76
CA MET A 175 -19.37 -18.59 -3.97
C MET A 175 -20.39 -19.57 -4.57
N ARG A 176 -21.71 -19.32 -4.46
CA ARG A 176 -22.74 -20.18 -5.09
C ARG A 176 -22.75 -20.07 -6.60
N TYR A 177 -22.17 -18.99 -7.13
CA TYR A 177 -22.09 -18.72 -8.55
C TYR A 177 -20.83 -19.29 -9.20
N ASN A 178 -19.88 -19.82 -8.43
CA ASN A 178 -18.69 -20.49 -8.95
C ASN A 178 -19.07 -21.78 -9.72
N ASP A 179 -19.29 -21.68 -11.03
CA ASP A 179 -19.75 -22.78 -11.89
C ASP A 179 -18.80 -23.16 -13.03
N ILE A 180 -17.76 -22.36 -13.24
CA ILE A 180 -16.69 -22.65 -14.19
C ILE A 180 -15.37 -22.72 -13.44
N GLY A 181 -14.42 -23.51 -13.96
CA GLY A 181 -13.06 -23.51 -13.42
C GLY A 181 -12.34 -22.20 -13.77
N PRO A 182 -11.38 -21.73 -12.94
CA PRO A 182 -10.90 -22.33 -11.68
C PRO A 182 -11.82 -22.08 -10.46
N HIS A 183 -11.93 -23.07 -9.56
CA HIS A 183 -12.83 -23.02 -8.40
C HIS A 183 -12.16 -22.33 -7.19
N GLU A 184 -11.76 -21.08 -7.38
CA GLU A 184 -11.03 -20.27 -6.41
C GLU A 184 -11.68 -18.89 -6.26
N LEU A 185 -11.32 -18.16 -5.20
CA LEU A 185 -11.75 -16.78 -5.01
C LEU A 185 -10.71 -15.84 -5.60
N PHE A 186 -11.15 -14.92 -6.45
CA PHE A 186 -10.32 -13.91 -7.09
C PHE A 186 -10.54 -12.57 -6.42
N VAL A 187 -9.45 -11.96 -5.99
CA VAL A 187 -9.40 -10.57 -5.55
C VAL A 187 -8.57 -9.80 -6.57
N VAL A 188 -9.22 -8.86 -7.26
CA VAL A 188 -8.62 -8.06 -8.32
C VAL A 188 -8.44 -6.65 -7.81
N SER A 189 -7.20 -6.21 -7.67
CA SER A 189 -6.83 -4.84 -7.33
C SER A 189 -6.64 -4.04 -8.62
N CYS A 190 -7.46 -3.01 -8.79
CA CYS A 190 -7.45 -2.08 -9.92
C CYS A 190 -6.98 -0.70 -9.42
N PRO A 191 -5.70 -0.34 -9.59
CA PRO A 191 -5.24 1.02 -9.31
C PRO A 191 -5.95 2.01 -10.23
N LEU A 192 -6.47 3.10 -9.64
CA LEU A 192 -7.18 4.16 -10.35
C LEU A 192 -6.53 5.51 -10.06
N GLU A 193 -6.87 6.53 -10.85
CA GLU A 193 -6.35 7.88 -10.63
C GLU A 193 -6.68 8.43 -9.24
N GLN A 194 -7.84 8.10 -8.68
CA GLN A 194 -8.34 8.67 -7.41
C GLN A 194 -8.26 7.70 -6.22
N GLY A 195 -7.63 6.54 -6.38
CA GLY A 195 -7.60 5.51 -5.34
C GLY A 195 -7.41 4.10 -5.87
N LEU A 196 -8.05 3.14 -5.22
CA LEU A 196 -8.00 1.72 -5.56
C LEU A 196 -9.40 1.15 -5.63
N GLU A 197 -9.75 0.45 -6.69
CA GLU A 197 -10.93 -0.42 -6.70
C GLU A 197 -10.49 -1.86 -6.44
N ILE A 198 -11.15 -2.52 -5.50
CA ILE A 198 -10.94 -3.93 -5.18
C ILE A 198 -12.21 -4.67 -5.57
N PHE A 199 -12.08 -5.67 -6.43
CA PHE A 199 -13.17 -6.56 -6.81
C PHE A 199 -12.92 -7.95 -6.26
N VAL A 200 -13.91 -8.51 -5.56
CA VAL A 200 -13.85 -9.86 -5.01
C VAL A 200 -14.92 -10.70 -5.70
N GLY A 201 -14.52 -11.78 -6.37
CA GLY A 201 -15.45 -12.60 -7.14
C GLY A 201 -14.96 -14.01 -7.41
N VAL A 202 -15.83 -14.80 -8.03
CA VAL A 202 -15.55 -16.17 -8.48
C VAL A 202 -15.83 -16.31 -9.97
N PRO A 203 -15.14 -17.22 -10.69
CA PRO A 203 -15.44 -17.50 -12.09
C PRO A 203 -16.88 -17.97 -12.29
N SER A 204 -17.62 -17.30 -13.17
CA SER A 204 -19.04 -17.58 -13.40
C SER A 204 -19.51 -17.21 -14.80
N GLU A 205 -20.37 -18.05 -15.40
CA GLU A 205 -21.20 -17.67 -16.57
C GLU A 205 -22.64 -17.28 -16.18
N ARG A 206 -22.97 -17.31 -14.88
CA ARG A 206 -24.25 -16.87 -14.33
C ARG A 206 -24.13 -15.49 -13.71
N PHE A 207 -24.86 -14.53 -14.24
CA PHE A 207 -24.83 -13.12 -13.82
C PHE A 207 -26.13 -12.72 -13.09
N PRO A 208 -26.20 -12.83 -11.75
CA PRO A 208 -27.36 -12.38 -11.00
C PRO A 208 -27.37 -10.85 -10.90
N GLY A 209 -28.55 -10.22 -10.96
CA GLY A 209 -28.66 -8.76 -11.01
C GLY A 209 -28.26 -8.01 -9.73
N HIS A 210 -27.96 -8.71 -8.64
CA HIS A 210 -27.49 -8.12 -7.37
C HIS A 210 -25.97 -8.20 -7.17
N LEU A 211 -25.24 -8.84 -8.10
CA LEU A 211 -23.77 -8.89 -8.12
C LEU A 211 -23.24 -8.20 -9.37
N GLU A 212 -22.00 -7.76 -9.30
CA GLU A 212 -21.27 -7.19 -10.42
C GLU A 212 -20.55 -8.28 -11.22
N ASP A 213 -20.38 -8.06 -12.52
CA ASP A 213 -19.59 -8.92 -13.40
C ASP A 213 -18.30 -8.24 -13.87
N ARG A 214 -17.25 -9.04 -14.07
CA ARG A 214 -15.95 -8.55 -14.52
C ARG A 214 -15.30 -9.54 -15.47
N PHE A 215 -14.94 -9.09 -16.66
CA PHE A 215 -14.20 -9.91 -17.61
C PHE A 215 -12.70 -9.73 -17.41
N LEU A 216 -11.99 -10.82 -17.15
CA LEU A 216 -10.52 -10.85 -17.14
C LEU A 216 -10.05 -11.34 -18.50
N ALA A 217 -9.38 -10.46 -19.25
CA ALA A 217 -8.75 -10.82 -20.51
C ALA A 217 -7.51 -11.68 -20.24
N GLY A 218 -7.32 -12.73 -21.05
CA GLY A 218 -6.17 -13.62 -20.91
C GLY A 218 -4.86 -12.86 -21.04
N ARG A 219 -3.97 -13.04 -20.05
CA ARG A 219 -2.69 -12.33 -19.96
C ARG A 219 -1.65 -13.18 -19.24
N GLN A 220 -0.38 -12.86 -19.45
CA GLN A 220 0.72 -13.47 -18.74
C GLN A 220 0.99 -12.79 -17.40
N TYR A 221 1.23 -13.61 -16.37
CA TYR A 221 1.52 -13.19 -15.01
C TYR A 221 2.77 -13.90 -14.49
N ALA A 222 3.50 -13.20 -13.63
CA ALA A 222 4.40 -13.82 -12.67
C ALA A 222 3.59 -14.23 -11.45
N VAL A 223 3.48 -15.55 -11.25
CA VAL A 223 2.70 -16.16 -10.17
C VAL A 223 3.63 -16.55 -9.02
N PHE A 224 3.37 -15.97 -7.86
CA PHE A 224 4.03 -16.26 -6.60
C PHE A 224 3.11 -17.14 -5.76
N ASN A 225 3.58 -18.33 -5.38
CA ASN A 225 2.86 -19.19 -4.45
C ASN A 225 3.29 -18.83 -3.02
N LEU A 226 2.38 -18.25 -2.27
CA LEU A 226 2.60 -17.73 -0.93
C LEU A 226 1.86 -18.59 0.09
N GLN A 227 2.36 -18.55 1.33
CA GLN A 227 1.73 -19.21 2.47
C GLN A 227 2.00 -18.40 3.74
N GLY A 228 0.95 -18.03 4.46
CA GLY A 228 1.08 -17.25 5.68
C GLY A 228 -0.25 -16.73 6.22
N GLU A 229 -0.18 -15.81 7.17
CA GLU A 229 -1.31 -15.05 7.69
C GLU A 229 -1.84 -14.10 6.62
N ILE A 230 -3.17 -14.10 6.40
CA ILE A 230 -3.82 -13.34 5.32
C ILE A 230 -3.54 -11.84 5.40
N ASP A 231 -3.39 -11.31 6.62
CA ASP A 231 -3.14 -9.90 6.89
C ASP A 231 -1.78 -9.42 6.37
N PHE A 232 -0.81 -10.33 6.26
CA PHE A 232 0.59 -9.99 6.00
C PHE A 232 1.17 -10.62 4.74
N VAL A 233 0.67 -11.79 4.33
CA VAL A 233 1.30 -12.65 3.33
C VAL A 233 1.54 -11.95 1.99
N THR A 234 0.58 -11.15 1.52
CA THR A 234 0.71 -10.41 0.25
C THR A 234 1.58 -9.17 0.42
N SER A 235 1.48 -8.46 1.55
CA SER A 235 2.35 -7.34 1.90
C SER A 235 3.83 -7.74 1.97
N GLU A 236 4.15 -8.87 2.59
CA GLU A 236 5.52 -9.41 2.63
C GLU A 236 6.03 -9.78 1.23
N ALA A 237 5.19 -10.37 0.39
CA ALA A 237 5.54 -10.68 -1.00
C ALA A 237 5.81 -9.41 -1.81
N TRP A 238 4.99 -8.38 -1.65
CA TRP A 238 5.18 -7.08 -2.29
C TRP A 238 6.46 -6.39 -1.83
N HIS A 239 6.79 -6.45 -0.52
CA HIS A 239 8.07 -5.98 -0.01
C HIS A 239 9.24 -6.64 -0.76
N TYR A 240 9.16 -7.95 -0.93
CA TYR A 240 10.18 -8.72 -1.63
C TYR A 240 10.28 -8.31 -3.10
N ILE A 241 9.15 -8.20 -3.79
CA ILE A 241 9.09 -7.87 -5.22
C ILE A 241 9.71 -6.49 -5.48
N GLU A 242 9.31 -5.48 -4.70
CA GLU A 242 9.78 -4.11 -4.85
C GLU A 242 11.26 -3.95 -4.48
N THR A 243 11.75 -4.69 -3.48
CA THR A 243 13.16 -4.58 -3.03
C THR A 243 14.14 -5.41 -3.85
N SER A 244 13.71 -6.57 -4.37
CA SER A 244 14.62 -7.58 -4.91
C SER A 244 14.38 -7.93 -6.38
N LEU A 245 13.14 -7.81 -6.88
CA LEU A 245 12.76 -8.24 -8.23
C LEU A 245 12.46 -7.09 -9.18
N GLN A 246 12.27 -5.87 -8.69
CA GLN A 246 11.91 -4.69 -9.48
C GLN A 246 12.86 -4.40 -10.67
N LEU A 247 14.13 -4.79 -10.58
CA LEU A 247 15.11 -4.58 -11.66
C LEU A 247 15.17 -5.74 -12.68
N THR A 248 14.62 -6.90 -12.34
CA THR A 248 14.74 -8.14 -13.14
C THR A 248 13.40 -8.66 -13.66
N LEU A 249 12.30 -8.35 -12.97
CA LEU A 249 10.95 -8.70 -13.35
C LEU A 249 10.29 -7.52 -14.07
N PRO A 250 9.99 -7.61 -15.37
CA PRO A 250 9.32 -6.56 -16.14
C PRO A 250 7.81 -6.59 -15.87
N PHE A 251 7.41 -6.48 -14.59
CA PHE A 251 6.01 -6.42 -14.24
C PHE A 251 5.43 -5.04 -14.55
N GLU A 252 4.16 -5.04 -14.96
CA GLU A 252 3.44 -3.82 -15.28
C GLU A 252 2.94 -3.13 -14.02
N ARG A 253 3.06 -1.80 -14.02
CA ARG A 253 2.57 -0.91 -12.98
C ARG A 253 1.22 -0.34 -13.39
N ASP A 254 0.42 0.04 -12.40
CA ASP A 254 -0.91 0.61 -12.63
C ASP A 254 -1.80 -0.34 -13.47
N ALA A 255 -1.60 -1.64 -13.26
CA ALA A 255 -2.29 -2.72 -13.96
C ALA A 255 -3.17 -3.53 -12.97
N LEU A 256 -3.87 -4.54 -13.48
CA LEU A 256 -4.68 -5.42 -12.64
C LEU A 256 -3.80 -6.44 -11.91
N TYR A 257 -3.74 -6.35 -10.59
CA TYR A 257 -3.12 -7.38 -9.74
C TYR A 257 -4.18 -8.34 -9.26
N ILE A 258 -3.84 -9.63 -9.22
CA ILE A 258 -4.78 -10.66 -8.84
C ILE A 258 -4.21 -11.45 -7.67
N GLU A 259 -4.97 -11.52 -6.60
CA GLU A 259 -4.74 -12.43 -5.49
C GLU A 259 -5.79 -13.56 -5.56
N ILE A 260 -5.31 -14.80 -5.56
CA ILE A 260 -6.15 -15.99 -5.65
C ILE A 260 -6.11 -16.69 -4.28
N TYR A 261 -7.29 -16.86 -3.71
CA TYR A 261 -7.50 -17.49 -2.42
C TYR A 261 -8.30 -18.79 -2.56
N PRO A 262 -8.07 -19.77 -1.66
CA PRO A 262 -8.93 -20.94 -1.58
C PRO A 262 -10.36 -20.51 -1.20
N LEU A 263 -11.36 -21.29 -1.60
CA LEU A 263 -12.76 -20.96 -1.30
C LEU A 263 -13.07 -21.03 0.21
N ASP A 264 -12.37 -21.86 0.97
CA ASP A 264 -12.55 -22.06 2.41
C ASP A 264 -11.65 -21.14 3.26
N ILE A 265 -11.56 -19.86 2.91
CA ILE A 265 -10.71 -18.86 3.60
C ILE A 265 -10.99 -18.83 5.10
N SER A 266 -9.91 -18.92 5.89
CA SER A 266 -9.92 -18.73 7.34
C SER A 266 -8.95 -17.62 7.74
N PHE A 267 -9.48 -16.56 8.35
CA PHE A 267 -8.68 -15.47 8.93
C PHE A 267 -7.93 -15.90 10.20
N GLU A 268 -8.30 -17.05 10.78
CA GLU A 268 -7.63 -17.63 11.94
C GLU A 268 -6.52 -18.63 11.54
N ASP A 269 -6.39 -18.97 10.25
CA ASP A 269 -5.37 -19.91 9.78
C ASP A 269 -4.07 -19.17 9.40
N PRO A 270 -2.96 -19.37 10.17
CA PRO A 270 -1.69 -18.72 9.88
C PRO A 270 -0.95 -19.31 8.67
N PHE A 271 -1.53 -20.31 7.99
CA PHE A 271 -0.93 -21.02 6.87
C PHE A 271 -1.80 -20.99 5.60
N THR A 272 -2.62 -19.95 5.47
CA THR A 272 -3.46 -19.74 4.28
C THR A 272 -2.58 -19.66 3.04
N LYS A 273 -2.93 -20.45 2.02
CA LYS A 273 -2.26 -20.42 0.72
C LYS A 273 -2.85 -19.30 -0.13
N VAL A 274 -1.99 -18.48 -0.71
CA VAL A 274 -2.39 -17.37 -1.57
C VAL A 274 -1.53 -17.40 -2.83
N GLN A 275 -2.12 -17.18 -4.00
CA GLN A 275 -1.34 -16.92 -5.20
C GLN A 275 -1.41 -15.45 -5.54
N LEU A 276 -0.26 -14.78 -5.54
CA LEU A 276 -0.16 -13.41 -6.04
C LEU A 276 0.27 -13.45 -7.50
N CYS A 277 -0.60 -12.97 -8.38
CA CYS A 277 -0.37 -12.90 -9.82
C CYS A 277 -0.10 -11.45 -10.21
N VAL A 278 1.13 -11.19 -10.63
CA VAL A 278 1.59 -9.86 -11.04
C VAL A 278 1.70 -9.82 -12.56
N PRO A 279 1.00 -8.91 -13.26
CA PRO A 279 1.00 -8.87 -14.72
C PRO A 279 2.40 -8.54 -15.24
N VAL A 280 2.85 -9.25 -16.27
CA VAL A 280 4.17 -9.02 -16.88
C VAL A 280 4.03 -8.66 -18.35
N ASN A 281 4.85 -7.71 -18.79
CA ASN A 281 5.04 -7.44 -20.20
C ASN A 281 6.34 -8.10 -20.64
N ILE A 282 6.25 -9.34 -21.11
CA ILE A 282 7.37 -9.95 -21.81
C ILE A 282 7.18 -9.55 -23.27
N ASP A 283 7.91 -8.53 -23.71
CA ASP A 283 8.06 -8.30 -25.14
C ASP A 283 8.54 -9.62 -25.76
N GLU A 284 7.70 -10.24 -26.59
CA GLU A 284 8.10 -11.35 -27.45
C GLU A 284 9.11 -10.79 -28.46
N ASN A 285 10.39 -10.80 -28.07
CA ASN A 285 11.53 -10.50 -28.94
C ASN A 285 11.80 -11.68 -29.89
#